data_AF-A0A970SUH6-F1
#
_entry.id   AF-A0A970SUH6-F1
#
_cell.length_a   1.000
_cell.length_b   1.000
_cell.length_c   1.000
_cell.angle_alpha   90.00
_cell.angle_beta   90.00
_cell.angle_gamma   90.00
#
_symmetry.space_group_name_H-M   'P 1'
#
loop_
_entity.id
_entity.type
_entity.pdbx_description
1 polymer ?
#
loop_
_entity_poly.entity_id
_entity_poly.type
_entity_poly.pdbx_seq_one_letter_code
_entity_poly.pdbx_strand_id
1 'polypeptide(L)' 'LIGMHLRHVAVPVRISVSKIGNASLVCARTRPKFIGGARAIYNENIM' A
#
# COMPACT_ATOMS: atom_id res chain seq x y z
N LEU A 1 -14.00 -6.56 -3.99
CA LEU A 1 -12.91 -5.56 -3.88
C LEU A 1 -12.72 -5.20 -2.41
N ILE A 2 -11.49 -5.08 -1.90
CA ILE A 2 -11.21 -4.89 -0.46
C ILE A 2 -10.95 -3.45 -0.04
N GLY A 3 -10.86 -2.51 -0.98
CA GLY A 3 -10.38 -1.14 -0.73
C GLY A 3 -11.16 -0.37 0.35
N MET A 4 -12.48 -0.56 0.44
CA MET A 4 -13.33 0.10 1.44
C MET A 4 -13.04 -0.32 2.88
N HIS A 5 -12.39 -1.48 3.07
CA HIS A 5 -12.05 -2.02 4.39
C HIS A 5 -10.63 -1.65 4.83
N LEU A 6 -9.83 -1.05 3.94
CA LEU A 6 -8.47 -0.66 4.26
C LEU A 6 -8.43 0.74 4.87
N ARG A 7 -7.61 0.91 5.91
CA ARG A 7 -7.31 2.24 6.44
C ARG A 7 -6.52 3.04 5.41
N HIS A 8 -6.90 4.29 5.20
CA HIS A 8 -6.15 5.21 4.37
C HIS A 8 -4.77 5.52 5.00
N VAL A 9 -3.64 5.41 4.30
CA VAL A 9 -3.42 5.28 2.84
C VAL A 9 -3.15 3.82 2.44
N ALA A 10 -3.85 3.29 1.43
CA ALA A 10 -3.59 1.96 0.87
C ALA A 10 -2.46 2.01 -0.16
N VAL A 11 -1.51 1.07 -0.06
CA VAL A 11 -0.37 0.89 -0.96
C VAL A 11 -0.39 -0.53 -1.53
N PRO A 12 -0.49 -0.71 -2.85
CA PRO A 12 -0.48 -2.04 -3.45
C PRO A 12 0.90 -2.69 -3.29
N VAL A 13 0.91 -3.96 -2.90
CA VAL A 13 2.13 -4.76 -2.75
C VAL A 13 2.20 -5.74 -3.90
N ARG A 14 3.30 -5.70 -4.66
CA ARG A 14 3.59 -6.68 -5.70
C ARG A 14 4.43 -7.80 -5.09
N ILE A 15 3.89 -9.00 -5.13
CA ILE A 15 4.60 -10.22 -4.75
C ILE A 15 4.80 -11.09 -6.00
N SER A 16 5.70 -12.06 -5.92
CA SER A 16 6.00 -12.99 -7.02
C SER A 16 4.77 -13.79 -7.47
N VAL A 17 3.84 -14.09 -6.55
CA VAL A 17 2.61 -14.83 -6.83
C VAL A 17 1.51 -13.85 -7.26
N SER A 18 1.06 -13.96 -8.51
CA SER A 18 0.01 -13.10 -9.07
C SER A 18 -1.38 -13.72 -9.06
N LYS A 19 -1.48 -15.05 -8.88
CA LYS A 19 -2.74 -15.80 -8.89
C LYS A 19 -2.66 -16.98 -7.93
N ILE A 20 -3.83 -17.35 -7.39
CA ILE A 20 -4.01 -18.60 -6.65
C ILE A 20 -5.06 -19.42 -7.41
N GLY A 21 -4.61 -20.52 -8.04
CA GLY A 21 -5.42 -21.21 -9.05
C GLY A 21 -5.81 -20.27 -10.18
N ASN A 22 -7.12 -20.13 -10.43
CA ASN A 22 -7.67 -19.21 -11.44
C ASN A 22 -8.00 -17.81 -10.89
N ALA A 23 -7.84 -17.57 -9.58
CA ALA A 23 -8.18 -16.30 -8.97
C ALA A 23 -7.00 -15.31 -9.01
N SER A 24 -7.27 -14.07 -9.41
CA SER A 24 -6.30 -12.98 -9.37
C SER A 24 -6.01 -12.54 -7.92
N LEU A 25 -4.74 -12.48 -7.56
CA LEU A 25 -4.32 -12.07 -6.22
C LEU A 25 -4.02 -10.57 -6.20
N VAL A 26 -4.67 -9.85 -5.30
CA VAL A 26 -4.46 -8.41 -5.07
C VAL A 26 -4.04 -8.21 -3.63
N CYS A 27 -2.79 -7.79 -3.41
CA CYS A 27 -2.24 -7.52 -2.10
C CYS A 27 -2.05 -6.02 -1.89
N ALA A 28 -2.32 -5.55 -0.68
CA ALA A 28 -2.08 -4.17 -0.29
C ALA A 28 -1.66 -4.12 1.19
N ARG A 29 -0.76 -3.19 1.51
CA ARG A 29 -0.45 -2.76 2.88
C ARG A 29 -1.04 -1.37 3.10
N THR A 30 -1.11 -0.93 4.35
CA THR A 30 -1.47 0.46 4.68
C THR A 30 -0.26 1.19 5.25
N ARG A 31 -0.22 2.51 5.04
CA ARG A 31 0.79 3.39 5.63
C ARG A 31 0.15 4.66 6.20
N PRO A 32 0.83 5.36 7.13
CA PRO A 32 0.44 6.70 7.55
C PRO A 32 0.44 7.69 6.37
N LYS A 33 -0.40 8.73 6.47
CA LYS A 33 -0.34 9.87 5.55
C LYS A 33 1.00 10.59 5.72
N PHE A 34 1.62 10.97 4.60
CA PHE A 34 2.71 11.93 4.64
C PHE A 34 2.11 13.33 4.79
N ILE A 35 2.53 14.02 5.85
CA ILE A 35 2.04 15.34 6.24
C ILE A 35 3.23 16.27 6.53
N GLY A 36 3.19 17.47 5.95
CA GLY A 36 4.27 18.45 6.10
C GLY A 36 4.34 19.40 4.90
N GLY A 37 4.99 20.55 5.08
CA GLY A 37 5.16 21.57 4.04
C GLY A 37 6.31 21.24 3.07
N ALA A 38 6.69 22.22 2.24
CA ALA A 38 7.69 22.06 1.18
C ALA A 38 9.09 21.58 1.63
N ARG A 39 9.39 21.64 2.94
CA ARG A 39 10.67 21.24 3.53
C ARG A 39 10.58 19.94 4.35
N ALA A 40 9.45 19.22 4.29
CA ALA A 40 9.28 17.97 5.03
C ALA A 40 10.14 16.86 4.40
N ILE A 41 10.95 16.20 5.23
CA ILE A 41 11.81 15.09 4.84
C ILE A 41 11.30 13.86 5.57
N TYR A 42 11.03 12.78 4.84
CA TYR A 42 10.60 11.50 5.39
C TYR A 42 11.71 10.48 5.22
N ASN A 43 11.82 9.57 6.19
CA ASN A 43 12.73 8.45 6.09
C ASN A 43 12.28 7.51 4.95
N GLU A 44 13.20 7.19 4.03
CA GLU A 44 12.97 6.29 2.90
C GLU A 44 12.47 4.91 3.33
N ASN A 45 12.86 4.43 4.52
CA ASN A 45 12.43 3.15 5.07
C ASN A 45 10.93 3.10 5.43
N ILE A 46 10.24 4.25 5.45
CA ILE A 46 8.80 4.37 5.74
C ILE A 46 7.97 4.36 4.44
N MET A 47 8.63 4.43 3.27
CA MET A 47 8.01 4.40 1.94
C MET A 47 7.43 3.03 1.61
#